data_AF-A0A151F059-F1
#
_entry.id   AF-A0A151F059-F1
#
_cell.length_a   1.000
_cell.length_b   1.000
_cell.length_c   1.000
_cell.angle_alpha   90.00
_cell.angle_beta   90.00
_cell.angle_gamma   90.00
#
_symmetry.space_group_name_H-M   'P 1'
#
loop_
_entity.id
_entity.type
_entity.pdbx_description
1 polymer ?
#
loop_
_entity_poly.entity_id
_entity_poly.type
_entity_poly.pdbx_seq_one_letter_code
_entity_poly.pdbx_strand_id
1 'polypeptide(L)'
;MIEEYQFLFLIYVTLSNIISVIAGLLLWTAFVFFGILSRRYEQIFRTSTNWQLLVLAPTGILVFVVIQAYAYATAGTMTEPQSWAGHFLVIISAILCLYGALKFRAVTMGLREGRK
;
A
#
# COMPACT_ATOMS: atom_id res chain seq x y z
N MET A 1 -30.11 23.85 13.68
CA MET A 1 -30.25 22.66 12.82
C MET A 1 -29.24 22.67 11.66
N ILE A 2 -29.17 23.71 10.81
CA ILE A 2 -28.21 23.77 9.68
C ILE A 2 -26.74 23.77 10.13
N GLU A 3 -26.39 24.49 11.20
CA GLU A 3 -25.01 24.55 11.71
C GLU A 3 -24.51 23.21 12.28
N GLU A 4 -25.40 22.42 12.87
CA GLU A 4 -25.06 21.11 13.43
C GLU A 4 -24.70 20.11 12.32
N TYR A 5 -25.43 20.12 11.20
CA TYR A 5 -25.10 19.32 10.02
C TYR A 5 -23.78 19.73 9.39
N GLN A 6 -23.48 21.04 9.33
CA GLN A 6 -22.20 21.54 8.82
C GLN A 6 -21.02 21.07 9.68
N PHE A 7 -21.17 21.11 11.01
CA PHE A 7 -20.16 20.63 11.94
C PHE A 7 -19.91 19.11 11.80
N LEU A 8 -20.98 18.31 11.76
CA LEU A 8 -20.90 16.87 11.54
C LEU A 8 -20.21 16.52 10.21
N PHE A 9 -20.54 17.24 9.14
CA PHE A 9 -19.93 17.05 7.82
C PHE A 9 -18.42 17.32 7.85
N LEU A 10 -18.00 18.44 8.46
CA LEU A 10 -16.59 18.83 8.54
C LEU A 10 -15.77 17.81 9.35
N ILE A 11 -16.31 17.32 10.46
CA ILE A 11 -15.69 16.26 11.27
C ILE A 11 -15.55 14.97 10.46
N TYR A 12 -16.63 14.54 9.79
CA TYR A 12 -16.63 13.30 9.02
C TYR A 12 -15.57 13.31 7.92
N VAL A 13 -15.50 14.39 7.14
CA VAL A 13 -14.51 14.55 6.07
C VAL A 13 -13.09 14.58 6.63
N THR A 14 -12.85 15.34 7.70
CA THR A 14 -11.53 15.47 8.31
C THR A 14 -11.04 14.14 8.87
N LEU A 15 -11.88 13.42 9.62
CA LEU A 15 -11.54 12.11 10.16
C LEU A 15 -11.28 11.08 9.07
N SER A 16 -12.13 11.03 8.04
CA SER A 16 -11.96 10.10 6.92
C SER A 16 -10.63 10.31 6.21
N ASN A 17 -10.24 11.57 5.97
CA ASN A 17 -8.97 11.91 5.34
C ASN A 17 -7.77 11.49 6.19
N ILE A 18 -7.80 11.78 7.50
CA ILE A 18 -6.72 11.38 8.43
C ILE A 18 -6.58 9.85 8.47
N ILE A 19 -7.70 9.14 8.60
CA ILE A 19 -7.72 7.67 8.64
C ILE A 19 -7.17 7.10 7.32
N SER A 20 -7.54 7.67 6.17
CA SER A 20 -7.06 7.23 4.85
C SER A 20 -5.55 7.33 4.73
N VAL A 21 -4.96 8.47 5.14
CA VAL A 21 -3.51 8.68 5.13
C VAL A 21 -2.79 7.71 6.06
N ILE A 22 -3.30 7.54 7.29
CA ILE A 22 -2.71 6.60 8.27
C ILE A 22 -2.78 5.17 7.76
N ALA A 23 -3.92 4.75 7.20
CA ALA A 23 -4.10 3.42 6.64
C ALA A 23 -3.14 3.16 5.47
N GLY A 24 -2.95 4.15 4.59
CA GLY A 24 -2.00 4.05 3.48
C GLY A 24 -0.55 3.88 3.95
N LEU A 25 -0.13 4.62 4.97
CA LEU A 25 1.20 4.47 5.57
C LEU A 25 1.38 3.11 6.26
N LEU A 26 0.38 2.65 7.01
CA LEU A 26 0.38 1.33 7.65
C LEU A 26 0.47 0.21 6.61
N LEU A 27 -0.31 0.31 5.53
CA LEU A 27 -0.29 -0.67 4.45
C LEU A 27 1.08 -0.72 3.76
N TRP A 28 1.66 0.45 3.48
CA TRP A 28 3.00 0.55 2.90
C TRP A 28 4.06 -0.10 3.79
N THR A 29 4.08 0.22 5.09
CA THR A 29 5.06 -0.35 6.03
C THR A 29 4.90 -1.87 6.14
N ALA A 30 3.68 -2.40 6.14
CA ALA A 30 3.44 -3.84 6.16
C ALA A 30 4.09 -4.55 4.95
N PHE A 31 3.94 -4.01 3.73
CA PHE A 31 4.59 -4.59 2.54
C PHE A 31 6.11 -4.49 2.59
N VAL A 32 6.66 -3.39 3.13
CA VAL A 32 8.12 -3.27 3.36
C VAL A 32 8.61 -4.37 4.31
N PHE A 33 7.90 -4.64 5.41
CA PHE A 33 8.22 -5.74 6.32
C PHE A 33 8.17 -7.10 5.62
N PHE A 34 7.17 -7.36 4.78
CA PHE A 34 7.10 -8.59 3.97
C PHE A 34 8.28 -8.72 3.00
N GLY A 35 8.70 -7.64 2.36
CA GLY A 35 9.88 -7.61 1.51
C GLY A 35 11.16 -7.93 2.27
N ILE A 36 11.35 -7.34 3.46
CA ILE A 36 12.51 -7.64 4.34
C ILE A 36 12.47 -9.11 4.79
N LEU A 37 11.30 -9.62 5.16
CA LEU A 37 11.13 -11.01 5.56
C LEU A 37 11.50 -11.95 4.41
N SER A 38 11.03 -11.68 3.18
CA SER A 38 11.37 -12.49 2.01
C SER A 38 12.88 -12.53 1.74
N ARG A 39 13.59 -11.39 1.90
CA ARG A 39 15.06 -11.33 1.79
C ARG A 39 15.76 -12.21 2.82
N ARG A 40 15.28 -12.24 4.06
CA ARG A 40 15.82 -13.13 5.11
C ARG A 40 15.58 -14.60 4.77
N TYR A 41 14.41 -14.95 4.23
CA TYR A 41 14.13 -16.30 3.76
C TYR A 41 15.09 -16.73 2.63
N GLU A 42 15.36 -15.86 1.66
CA GLU A 42 16.32 -16.15 0.57
C GLU A 42 17.73 -16.41 1.08
N GLN A 43 18.19 -15.65 2.09
CA GLN A 43 19.51 -15.87 2.69
C GLN A 43 19.62 -17.23 3.38
N ILE A 44 18.54 -17.72 4.00
CA ILE A 44 18.51 -18.99 4.73
C ILE A 44 18.34 -20.18 3.78
N PHE A 45 17.42 -20.07 2.81
CA PHE A 45 17.05 -21.18 1.91
C PHE A 45 17.79 -21.16 0.55
N ARG A 46 18.66 -20.16 0.31
CA ARG A 46 19.42 -19.95 -0.94
C ARG A 46 18.56 -19.99 -2.22
N THR A 47 17.29 -19.64 -2.10
CA THR A 47 16.33 -19.69 -3.20
C THR A 47 15.92 -18.27 -3.57
N SER A 48 16.01 -17.91 -4.85
CA SER A 48 15.68 -16.57 -5.31
C SER A 48 14.19 -16.28 -5.12
N THR A 49 13.87 -15.39 -4.17
CA THR A 49 12.49 -14.99 -3.86
C THR A 49 12.07 -13.71 -4.56
N ASN A 50 12.95 -13.07 -5.35
CA ASN A 50 12.70 -11.78 -5.99
C ASN A 50 12.16 -10.72 -5.00
N TRP A 51 12.73 -10.67 -3.79
CA TRP A 51 12.36 -9.76 -2.70
C TRP A 51 12.30 -8.29 -3.11
N GLN A 52 13.08 -7.89 -4.12
CA GLN A 52 13.08 -6.53 -4.66
C GLN A 52 11.70 -6.11 -5.18
N LEU A 53 10.95 -7.02 -5.83
CA LEU A 53 9.60 -6.74 -6.30
C LEU A 53 8.64 -6.49 -5.14
N LEU A 54 8.79 -7.22 -4.04
CA LEU A 54 7.95 -7.04 -2.84
C LEU A 54 8.23 -5.75 -2.08
N VAL A 55 9.46 -5.23 -2.15
CA VAL A 55 9.84 -3.94 -1.54
C VAL A 55 9.51 -2.76 -2.45
N LEU A 56 9.68 -2.92 -3.77
CA LEU A 56 9.49 -1.83 -4.73
C LEU A 56 8.03 -1.67 -5.17
N ALA A 57 7.25 -2.76 -5.25
CA ALA A 57 5.83 -2.72 -5.60
C ALA A 57 5.00 -1.74 -4.73
N PRO A 58 5.13 -1.71 -3.39
CA PRO A 58 4.30 -0.83 -2.55
C PRO A 58 4.67 0.66 -2.65
N THR A 59 5.79 1.05 -3.29
CA THR A 59 6.16 2.48 -3.37
C THR A 59 5.09 3.34 -4.06
N GLY A 60 4.30 2.74 -4.96
CA GLY A 60 3.14 3.41 -5.56
C GLY A 60 2.07 3.84 -4.55
N ILE A 61 1.87 3.06 -3.48
CA ILE A 61 0.97 3.43 -2.37
C ILE A 61 1.52 4.66 -1.65
N LEU A 62 2.83 4.73 -1.44
CA LEU A 62 3.46 5.88 -0.76
C LEU A 62 3.35 7.15 -1.60
N VAL A 63 3.54 7.05 -2.93
CA VAL A 63 3.32 8.17 -3.86
C VAL A 63 1.88 8.68 -3.78
N PHE A 64 0.90 7.78 -3.75
CA PHE A 64 -0.51 8.15 -3.59
C PHE A 64 -0.78 8.90 -2.28
N VAL A 65 -0.26 8.38 -1.16
CA VAL A 65 -0.43 9.02 0.16
C VAL A 65 0.20 10.41 0.19
N VAL A 66 1.37 10.61 -0.43
CA VAL A 66 2.02 11.92 -0.51
C VAL A 66 1.19 12.90 -1.35
N ILE A 67 0.68 12.48 -2.51
CA ILE A 67 -0.18 13.31 -3.37
C ILE A 67 -1.46 13.70 -2.64
N GLN A 68 -2.09 12.72 -1.97
CA GLN A 68 -3.31 12.92 -1.20
C GLN A 68 -3.08 13.91 -0.05
N ALA A 69 -2.01 13.74 0.73
CA ALA A 69 -1.66 14.65 1.82
C ALA A 69 -1.35 16.07 1.33
N TYR A 70 -0.64 16.21 0.21
CA TYR A 70 -0.33 17.50 -0.38
C TYR A 70 -1.60 18.21 -0.87
N ALA A 71 -2.48 17.51 -1.60
CA ALA A 71 -3.73 18.07 -2.09
C ALA A 71 -4.64 18.55 -0.96
N TYR A 72 -4.74 17.80 0.14
CA TYR A 72 -5.48 18.23 1.32
C TYR A 72 -4.85 19.44 1.99
N ALA A 73 -3.52 19.52 2.07
CA ALA A 73 -2.82 20.65 2.67
C ALA A 73 -2.96 21.95 1.87
N THR A 74 -3.03 21.88 0.53
CA THR A 74 -3.05 23.09 -0.33
C THR A 74 -4.45 23.51 -0.77
N ALA A 75 -5.34 22.57 -1.05
CA ALA A 75 -6.64 22.83 -1.69
C ALA A 75 -7.84 22.37 -0.85
N GLY A 76 -7.63 21.63 0.24
CA GLY A 76 -8.70 21.07 1.08
C GLY A 76 -9.47 19.91 0.43
N THR A 77 -9.38 19.74 -0.89
CA THR A 77 -10.00 18.65 -1.66
C THR A 77 -9.05 18.19 -2.78
N MET A 78 -9.11 16.90 -3.14
CA MET A 78 -8.46 16.42 -4.36
C MET A 78 -9.33 16.75 -5.57
N THR A 79 -8.72 17.31 -6.61
CA THR A 79 -9.35 17.40 -7.94
C THR A 79 -9.64 16.00 -8.50
N GLU A 80 -10.84 15.80 -9.06
CA GLU A 80 -11.29 14.55 -9.73
C GLU A 80 -10.21 13.83 -10.57
N PRO A 81 -9.48 14.49 -11.48
CA PRO A 81 -8.45 13.82 -12.29
C PRO A 81 -7.24 13.33 -11.48
N GLN A 82 -6.86 14.01 -10.40
CA GLN A 82 -5.76 13.57 -9.53
C GLN A 82 -6.17 12.37 -8.69
N SER A 83 -7.43 12.34 -8.25
CA SER A 83 -7.98 11.20 -7.48
C SER A 83 -7.96 9.94 -8.33
N TRP A 84 -8.45 10.02 -9.58
CA TRP A 84 -8.45 8.89 -10.51
C TRP A 84 -7.04 8.38 -10.83
N ALA A 85 -6.10 9.27 -11.13
CA ALA A 85 -4.70 8.89 -11.39
C ALA A 85 -4.07 8.20 -10.18
N GLY A 86 -4.35 8.70 -8.98
CA GLY A 86 -3.89 8.12 -7.73
C GLY A 86 -4.43 6.71 -7.48
N HIS A 87 -5.75 6.52 -7.64
CA HIS A 87 -6.39 5.21 -7.46
C HIS A 87 -5.86 4.17 -8.45
N PHE A 88 -5.66 4.54 -9.72
CA PHE A 88 -5.04 3.65 -10.71
C PHE A 88 -3.65 3.18 -10.28
N LEU A 89 -2.83 4.10 -9.77
CA LEU A 89 -1.47 3.81 -9.34
C LEU A 89 -1.45 2.86 -8.12
N VAL A 90 -2.38 3.06 -7.18
CA VAL A 90 -2.58 2.15 -6.04
C VAL A 90 -3.03 0.77 -6.50
N ILE A 91 -3.95 0.67 -7.45
CA ILE A 91 -4.42 -0.63 -7.98
C ILE A 91 -3.28 -1.38 -8.65
N ILE A 92 -2.47 -0.69 -9.48
CA ILE A 92 -1.29 -1.29 -10.12
C ILE A 92 -0.32 -1.80 -9.05
N SER A 93 -0.02 -0.97 -8.04
CA SER A 93 0.84 -1.34 -6.92
C SER A 93 0.30 -2.56 -6.15
N ALA A 94 -1.01 -2.63 -5.91
CA ALA A 94 -1.67 -3.75 -5.24
C ALA A 94 -1.56 -5.05 -6.04
N ILE A 95 -1.75 -5.00 -7.37
CA ILE A 95 -1.60 -6.17 -8.25
C ILE A 95 -0.14 -6.67 -8.23
N LEU A 96 0.83 -5.76 -8.28
CA LEU A 96 2.26 -6.09 -8.19
C LEU A 96 2.62 -6.73 -6.84
N CYS A 97 2.09 -6.20 -5.73
CA CYS A 97 2.26 -6.78 -4.40
C CYS A 97 1.66 -8.19 -4.32
N LEU A 98 0.45 -8.39 -4.84
CA LEU A 98 -0.22 -9.68 -4.86
C LEU A 98 0.58 -10.71 -5.70
N TYR A 99 1.06 -10.30 -6.86
CA TYR A 99 1.90 -11.14 -7.71
C TYR A 99 3.20 -11.56 -7.00
N GLY A 100 3.88 -10.62 -6.34
CA GLY A 100 5.07 -10.90 -5.54
C GLY A 100 4.80 -11.89 -4.41
N ALA A 101 3.66 -11.73 -3.71
CA ALA A 101 3.26 -12.62 -2.62
C ALA A 101 2.93 -14.04 -3.12
N LEU A 102 2.23 -14.18 -4.24
CA LEU A 102 1.92 -15.47 -4.85
C LEU A 102 3.19 -16.20 -5.32
N LYS A 103 4.14 -15.47 -5.91
CA LYS A 103 5.44 -16.04 -6.32
C LYS A 103 6.22 -16.55 -5.10
N PHE A 104 6.25 -15.77 -4.02
CA PHE A 104 6.87 -16.20 -2.76
C PHE A 104 6.20 -17.45 -2.17
N ARG A 105 4.86 -17.50 -2.20
CA ARG A 105 4.09 -18.67 -1.76
C ARG A 105 4.39 -19.92 -2.61
N ALA A 106 4.54 -19.77 -3.92
CA ALA A 106 4.90 -20.88 -4.81
C ALA A 106 6.31 -21.43 -4.51
N VAL A 107 7.30 -20.55 -4.29
CA VAL A 107 8.68 -20.95 -3.95
C VAL A 107 8.71 -21.70 -2.62
N THR A 108 8.00 -21.19 -1.60
CA THR A 108 7.96 -21.84 -0.28
C THR A 108 7.23 -23.18 -0.28
N MET A 109 6.19 -23.35 -1.11
CA MET A 109 5.52 -24.64 -1.27
C MET A 109 6.37 -25.65 -2.05
N GLY A 110 7.03 -25.24 -3.13
CA GLY A 110 7.94 -26.11 -3.88
C GLY A 110 9.10 -26.64 -3.02
N LEU A 111 9.65 -25.80 -2.13
CA LEU A 111 10.67 -26.22 -1.15
C LEU A 111 10.14 -27.21 -0.08
N ARG A 112 8.83 -27.23 0.16
CA ARG A 112 8.19 -28.13 1.13
C ARG A 112 7.91 -29.50 0.51
N GLU A 113 7.59 -29.57 -0.77
CA GLU A 113 7.39 -30.83 -1.50
C GLU A 113 8.70 -31.54 -1.85
N GLY A 114 9.75 -30.82 -2.26
CA GLY A 114 11.07 -31.41 -2.54
C GLY A 114 11.85 -31.90 -1.30
N ARG A 115 11.26 -31.79 -0.11
CA ARG A 115 11.83 -32.24 1.17
C ARG A 115 11.12 -33.47 1.75
N LYS A 116 10.18 -34.05 1.00
CA LYS A 116 9.62 -35.39 1.26
C LYS A 116 10.38 -36.42 0.44
#